data_AF-A0A0D5YUW3-F1
#
_entry.id   AF-A0A0D5YUW3-F1
#
_cell.length_a   1.000
_cell.length_b   1.000
_cell.length_c   1.000
_cell.angle_alpha   90.00
_cell.angle_beta   90.00
_cell.angle_gamma   90.00
#
_symmetry.space_group_name_H-M   'P 1'
#
loop_
_entity.id
_entity.type
_entity.pdbx_description
1 polymer ?
#
loop_
_entity_poly.entity_id
_entity_poly.type
_entity_poly.pdbx_seq_one_letter_code
_entity_poly.pdbx_strand_id
1 'polypeptide(L)' 'MKKVLYIIAGLILISDLIYGFVTDQKTGGFFGFELNIWIHRLIQLALIFLIGWSYYRQVRAKN' A
#
# COMPACT_ATOMS: atom_id res chain seq x y z
N MET A 1 -9.08 -19.97 0.39
CA MET A 1 -8.21 -19.54 -0.72
C MET A 1 -8.18 -18.01 -0.89
N LYS A 2 -9.32 -17.32 -1.04
CA LYS A 2 -9.37 -15.84 -1.24
C LYS A 2 -8.70 -15.02 -0.11
N LYS A 3 -8.90 -15.41 1.16
CA LYS A 3 -8.31 -14.71 2.33
C LYS A 3 -6.77 -14.69 2.32
N VAL A 4 -6.15 -15.79 1.89
CA VAL A 4 -4.68 -15.90 1.83
C VAL A 4 -4.11 -15.00 0.73
N LEU A 5 -4.78 -14.93 -0.43
CA LEU A 5 -4.41 -14.00 -1.51
C LEU A 5 -4.44 -12.53 -1.04
N TYR A 6 -5.46 -12.12 -0.30
CA TYR A 6 -5.52 -10.75 0.24
C TYR A 6 -4.42 -10.46 1.26
N ILE A 7 -4.05 -11.44 2.10
CA ILE A 7 -2.95 -11.31 3.06
C ILE A 7 -1.61 -11.18 2.34
N ILE A 8 -1.36 -12.03 1.33
CA ILE A 8 -0.12 -11.99 0.54
C ILE A 8 -0.02 -10.66 -0.23
N ALA A 9 -1.11 -10.22 -0.88
CA ALA A 9 -1.15 -8.95 -1.58
C ALA A 9 -0.91 -7.76 -0.63
N GLY A 10 -1.49 -7.82 0.57
CA GLY A 10 -1.25 -6.82 1.63
C GLY A 10 0.21 -6.79 2.07
N LEU A 11 0.83 -7.95 2.30
CA LEU A 11 2.25 -8.05 2.66
C LEU A 11 3.17 -7.48 1.59
N ILE A 12 2.93 -7.79 0.31
CA ILE A 12 3.71 -7.25 -0.81
C ILE A 12 3.62 -5.72 -0.84
N LEU A 13 2.42 -5.17 -0.71
CA LEU A 13 2.22 -3.72 -0.69
C LEU A 13 2.92 -3.04 0.48
N ILE A 14 2.92 -3.65 1.67
CA ILE A 14 3.60 -3.12 2.85
C ILE A 14 5.13 -3.18 2.68
N SER A 15 5.65 -4.26 2.10
CA SER A 15 7.08 -4.46 1.86
C SER A 15 7.62 -3.42 0.90
N ASP A 16 6.88 -3.16 -0.18
CA ASP A 16 7.18 -2.15 -1.20
C ASP A 16 7.16 -0.72 -0.60
N LEU A 17 6.24 -0.47 0.33
CA LEU A 17 6.20 0.72 1.18
C LEU A 17 7.48 0.92 1.97
N ILE A 18 7.90 -0.09 2.72
CA ILE A 18 9.09 0.01 3.57
C ILE A 18 10.34 0.23 2.71
N TYR A 19 10.46 -0.50 1.60
CA TYR A 19 11.61 -0.38 0.70
C TYR A 19 11.73 1.02 0.07
N GLY A 20 10.60 1.61 -0.33
CA GLY A 20 10.54 2.98 -0.86
C GLY A 20 10.79 4.09 0.17
N PHE A 21 10.65 3.80 1.47
CA PHE A 21 10.98 4.75 2.55
C PHE A 21 12.45 4.64 2.99
N VAL A 22 13.03 3.44 2.97
CA VAL A 22 14.43 3.22 3.37
C VAL A 22 15.41 3.63 2.26
N THR A 23 14.98 3.58 1.00
CA THR A 23 15.83 4.02 -0.10
C THR A 23 15.66 5.52 -0.38
N ASP A 24 16.78 6.24 -0.46
CA ASP A 24 16.85 7.66 -0.83
C ASP A 24 16.67 7.85 -2.35
N GLN A 25 15.56 7.32 -2.85
CA GLN A 25 15.22 7.27 -4.27
C GLN A 25 14.58 8.59 -4.71
N LYS A 26 15.13 9.24 -5.74
CA LYS A 26 14.52 10.44 -6.36
C LYS A 26 13.25 10.10 -7.15
N THR A 27 13.17 8.87 -7.62
CA THR A 27 12.04 8.27 -8.34
C THR A 27 11.73 6.91 -7.73
N GLY A 28 10.45 6.60 -7.56
CA GLY A 28 9.97 5.29 -7.10
C GLY A 28 9.31 4.54 -8.25
N GLY A 29 9.63 3.27 -8.42
CA GLY A 29 9.01 2.40 -9.42
C GLY A 29 7.65 1.90 -8.94
N PHE A 30 6.56 2.21 -9.64
CA PHE A 30 5.23 1.69 -9.36
C PHE A 30 4.70 0.96 -10.61
N PHE A 31 4.47 -0.36 -10.50
CA PHE A 31 4.02 -1.21 -11.63
C PHE A 31 4.87 -1.08 -12.91
N GLY A 32 6.19 -0.92 -12.77
CA GLY A 32 7.11 -0.76 -13.89
C GLY A 32 7.20 0.66 -14.47
N PHE A 33 6.47 1.63 -13.90
CA PHE A 33 6.59 3.05 -14.23
C PHE A 33 7.43 3.77 -13.19
N GLU A 34 8.38 4.59 -13.64
CA GLU A 34 9.12 5.49 -12.76
C GLU A 34 8.27 6.72 -12.44
N LEU A 35 7.87 6.85 -11.18
CA LEU A 35 7.14 8.00 -10.68
C LEU A 35 8.04 8.86 -9.80
N ASN A 36 7.72 10.15 -9.69
CA ASN A 36 8.34 11.01 -8.69
C ASN A 36 8.12 10.41 -7.30
N ILE A 37 9.14 10.40 -6.45
CA ILE A 37 9.07 9.81 -5.11
C ILE A 37 7.93 10.39 -4.24
N TRP A 38 7.57 11.66 -4.43
CA TRP A 38 6.43 12.27 -3.73
C TRP A 38 5.09 11.71 -4.19
N ILE A 39 4.92 11.47 -5.49
CA ILE A 39 3.72 10.82 -6.06
C ILE A 39 3.64 9.38 -5.58
N HIS A 40 4.76 8.66 -5.60
CA HIS A 40 4.87 7.30 -5.07
C HIS A 40 4.43 7.22 -3.60
N ARG A 41 4.90 8.13 -2.75
CA ARG A 41 4.50 8.22 -1.33
C ARG A 41 3.01 8.56 -1.14
N LEU A 42 2.45 9.45 -1.97
CA LEU A 42 1.02 9.78 -1.93
C LEU A 42 0.15 8.58 -2.30
N ILE A 43 0.53 7.82 -3.33
CA ILE A 43 -0.18 6.60 -3.73
C ILE A 43 -0.14 5.57 -2.60
N GLN A 44 1.03 5.39 -1.97
CA GLN A 44 1.20 4.47 -0.85
C GLN A 44 0.37 4.87 0.38
N LEU A 45 0.36 6.16 0.76
CA LEU A 45 -0.49 6.66 1.83
C LEU A 45 -1.98 6.49 1.51
N ALA A 46 -2.41 6.77 0.28
CA ALA A 46 -3.79 6.59 -0.16
C ALA A 46 -4.21 5.11 -0.09
N LEU A 47 -3.33 4.19 -0.49
CA LEU A 47 -3.58 2.74 -0.42
C LEU A 47 -3.72 2.27 1.04
N ILE A 48 -2.79 2.65 1.93
CA ILE A 48 -2.90 2.34 3.36
C ILE A 48 -4.21 2.88 3.91
N PHE A 49 -4.53 4.13 3.60
CA PHE A 49 -5.75 4.77 4.08
C PHE A 49 -7.00 4.05 3.58
N LEU A 50 -7.07 3.69 2.29
CA LEU A 50 -8.20 2.96 1.72
C LEU A 50 -8.37 1.56 2.33
N ILE A 51 -7.27 0.83 2.53
CA ILE A 51 -7.29 -0.50 3.15
C ILE A 51 -7.73 -0.39 4.61
N GLY A 52 -7.14 0.55 5.36
CA GLY A 52 -7.49 0.81 6.76
C GLY A 52 -8.94 1.26 6.92
N TRP A 53 -9.42 2.14 6.03
CA TRP A 53 -10.80 2.61 6.02
C TRP A 53 -11.80 1.50 5.66
N SER A 54 -11.46 0.65 4.68
CA SER A 54 -12.25 -0.52 4.32
C SER A 54 -12.35 -1.50 5.49
N TYR A 55 -11.24 -1.76 6.18
CA TYR A 55 -11.22 -2.60 7.38
C TYR A 55 -12.05 -1.99 8.51
N TYR A 56 -11.85 -0.70 8.81
CA TYR A 56 -12.63 0.01 9.83
C TYR A 56 -14.13 -0.02 9.54
N ARG A 57 -14.54 0.20 8.28
CA ARG A 57 -15.94 0.14 7.87
C ARG A 57 -16.51 -1.27 8.04
N GLN A 58 -15.75 -2.31 7.70
CA GLN A 58 -16.18 -3.70 7.91
C GLN A 58 -16.32 -4.06 9.39
N VAL A 59 -15.42 -3.56 10.24
CA VAL A 59 -15.50 -3.75 11.70
C VAL A 59 -16.71 -3.01 12.29
N ARG A 60 -16.93 -1.75 11.88
CA ARG A 60 -18.06 -0.93 12.34
C ARG A 60 -19.41 -1.42 11.85
N ALA A 61 -19.51 -1.98 10.64
CA ALA A 61 -20.75 -2.53 10.10
C ALA A 61 -21.18 -3.85 10.75
N LYS A 62 -20.32 -4.47 11.57
CA LYS A 62 -20.55 -5.74 12.24
C LYS A 62 -20.91 -5.59 13.73
N ASN A 63 -20.95 -4.36 14.24
CA ASN A 63 -21.18 -4.00 15.65
C ASN A 63 -22.35 -3.03 15.74
#